data_AF-A0A6H1ZK72-F1
#
_entry.id   AF-A0A6H1ZK72-F1
#
_cell.length_a   1.000
_cell.length_b   1.000
_cell.length_c   1.000
_cell.angle_alpha   90.00
_cell.angle_beta   90.00
_cell.angle_gamma   90.00
#
_symmetry.space_group_name_H-M   'P 1'
#
loop_
_entity.id
_entity.type
_entity.pdbx_description
1 polymer ?
#
loop_
_entity_poly.entity_id
_entity_poly.type
_entity_poly.pdbx_seq_one_letter_code
_entity_poly.pdbx_strand_id
1 'polypeptide(L)'
;MMEENECFERCGKTFVDVRLAEDWQYPARVKRIRLVDVAKYFARESGSISGGRSLVGIFGDWRQIDAIAQDVLEHFKVANVEGMRREARKLGLEPKF
;
A
#
# COMPACT_ATOMS: atom_id res chain seq x y z
N MET A 1 13.65 -14.28 5.54
CA MET A 1 14.61 -13.25 5.10
C MET A 1 13.81 -12.38 4.15
N MET A 2 13.22 -11.29 4.65
CA MET A 2 12.53 -10.34 3.78
C MET A 2 13.62 -9.47 3.17
N GLU A 3 13.76 -9.49 1.84
CA GLU A 3 14.56 -8.50 1.13
C GLU A 3 14.06 -7.12 1.57
N GLU A 4 14.99 -6.25 1.98
CA GLU A 4 14.66 -4.88 2.34
C GLU A 4 14.09 -4.19 1.10
N ASN A 5 12.77 -4.03 1.03
CA ASN A 5 12.12 -3.22 0.02
C ASN A 5 12.66 -1.78 0.17
N GLU A 6 13.55 -1.39 -0.75
CA GLU A 6 14.28 -0.10 -0.78
C GLU A 6 13.39 1.14 -0.63
N CYS A 7 12.08 1.01 -0.84
CA CYS A 7 11.09 2.07 -0.74
C CYS A 7 10.44 2.22 0.64
N PHE A 8 10.64 1.31 1.60
CA PHE A 8 10.01 1.38 2.93
C PHE A 8 10.94 2.04 3.94
N GLU A 9 10.60 3.25 4.38
CA GLU A 9 11.44 4.04 5.29
C GLU A 9 11.11 3.75 6.77
N ARG A 10 9.83 3.59 7.11
CA ARG A 10 9.38 3.23 8.47
C ARG A 10 8.15 2.36 8.42
N CYS A 11 8.18 1.25 9.17
CA CYS A 11 7.07 0.31 9.24
C CYS A 11 6.54 0.17 10.67
N GLY A 12 5.24 0.36 10.85
CA GLY A 12 4.51 0.15 12.10
C GLY A 12 3.41 -0.88 11.95
N LYS A 13 2.67 -1.13 13.05
CA LYS A 13 1.50 -2.04 13.04
C LYS A 13 0.28 -1.48 12.32
N THR A 14 0.26 -0.18 12.04
CA THR A 14 -0.91 0.52 11.47
C THR A 14 -0.57 1.42 10.29
N PHE A 15 0.73 1.58 9.99
CA PHE A 15 1.23 2.44 8.93
C PHE A 15 2.52 1.88 8.33
N VAL A 16 2.77 2.23 7.07
CA VAL A 16 4.05 2.09 6.37
C VAL A 16 4.35 3.43 5.71
N ASP A 17 5.52 3.98 5.97
CA ASP A 17 6.02 5.19 5.32
C ASP A 17 6.82 4.76 4.08
N VAL A 18 6.31 5.09 2.90
CA VAL A 18 6.94 4.78 1.61
C VAL A 18 7.65 6.01 1.10
N ARG A 19 8.94 5.89 0.81
CA ARG A 19 9.74 6.90 0.13
C ARG A 19 9.47 6.80 -1.38
N LEU A 20 8.96 7.89 -1.95
CA LEU A 20 8.87 8.04 -3.39
C LEU A 20 10.22 8.54 -3.92
N ALA A 21 10.62 8.04 -5.09
CA ALA A 21 11.88 8.39 -5.73
C ALA A 21 12.05 9.92 -5.84
N GLU A 22 13.29 10.36 -5.67
CA GLU A 22 13.70 11.74 -5.91
C GLU A 22 13.57 12.03 -7.41
N ASP A 23 12.79 13.04 -7.74
CA ASP A 23 12.86 13.67 -9.05
C ASP A 23 13.75 14.90 -8.92
N TRP A 24 14.53 15.24 -9.95
CA TRP A 24 15.46 16.38 -9.95
C TRP A 24 14.78 17.71 -9.55
N GLN A 25 13.46 17.80 -9.73
CA GLN A 25 12.65 18.96 -9.37
C GLN A 25 12.01 18.93 -7.98
N TYR A 26 11.98 17.80 -7.27
CA TYR A 26 11.25 17.69 -6.00
C TYR A 26 12.00 16.86 -4.95
N PRO A 27 12.10 17.33 -3.70
CA PRO A 27 12.71 16.54 -2.63
C PRO A 27 11.95 15.23 -2.43
N ALA A 28 12.66 14.19 -1.99
CA ALA A 28 12.10 12.89 -1.64
C ALA A 28 10.79 13.06 -0.85
N ARG A 29 9.69 12.53 -1.40
CA ARG A 29 8.37 12.61 -0.75
C ARG A 29 8.10 11.32 -0.01
N VAL A 30 8.01 11.40 1.32
CA VAL A 30 7.54 10.29 2.15
C VAL A 30 6.02 10.33 2.20
N LYS A 31 5.38 9.21 1.87
CA LYS A 31 3.93 9.03 1.98
C LYS A 31 3.61 7.95 3.00
N ARG A 32 2.76 8.31 3.96
CA ARG A 32 2.27 7.39 4.98
C ARG A 32 1.05 6.64 4.49
N ILE A 33 1.18 5.33 4.30
CA ILE A 33 0.11 4.41 3.91
C ILE A 33 -0.43 3.72 5.15
N ARG A 34 -1.75 3.75 5.37
CA ARG A 34 -2.41 3.08 6.51
C ARG A 34 -3.19 1.86 6.05
N LEU A 35 -3.56 1.00 7.00
CA LEU A 35 -4.41 -0.18 6.78
C LEU A 35 -5.67 0.15 5.95
N VAL A 36 -6.34 1.25 6.28
CA VAL A 36 -7.57 1.68 5.58
C VAL A 36 -7.32 2.05 4.13
N ASP A 37 -6.15 2.59 3.81
CA ASP A 37 -5.82 3.02 2.46
C ASP A 37 -5.57 1.84 1.55
N VAL A 38 -4.84 0.84 2.07
CA VAL A 38 -4.62 -0.45 1.40
C VAL A 38 -5.96 -1.15 1.17
N ALA A 39 -6.82 -1.20 2.19
CA ALA A 39 -8.13 -1.82 2.07
C ALA A 39 -9.00 -1.12 1.01
N LYS A 40 -8.97 0.22 0.95
CA LYS A 40 -9.67 1.01 -0.08
C LYS A 40 -9.14 0.73 -1.48
N TYR A 41 -7.83 0.62 -1.62
CA TYR A 41 -7.20 0.30 -2.89
C TYR A 41 -7.66 -1.06 -3.43
N PHE A 42 -7.59 -2.12 -2.62
CA PHE A 42 -8.05 -3.45 -3.02
C PHE A 42 -9.58 -3.53 -3.23
N ALA A 43 -10.35 -2.67 -2.58
CA ALA A 43 -11.80 -2.61 -2.78
C ALA A 43 -12.20 -1.92 -4.10
N ARG A 44 -11.38 -1.02 -4.63
CA ARG A 44 -11.80 -0.08 -5.70
C ARG A 44 -10.94 -0.12 -6.95
N GLU A 45 -9.63 -0.31 -6.82
CA GLU A 45 -8.69 -0.10 -7.91
C GLU A 45 -8.01 -1.39 -8.39
N SER A 46 -7.83 -2.40 -7.52
CA SER A 46 -7.09 -3.62 -7.88
C SER A 46 -7.77 -4.48 -8.98
N GLY A 47 -9.05 -4.26 -9.25
CA GLY A 47 -9.81 -5.00 -10.27
C GLY A 47 -9.62 -4.52 -11.71
N SER A 48 -9.01 -3.36 -11.95
CA SER A 48 -8.83 -2.80 -13.31
C SER A 48 -7.43 -3.06 -13.86
N ILE A 49 -7.32 -3.77 -14.99
CA ILE A 49 -6.03 -4.11 -15.64
C ILE A 49 -5.51 -3.04 -16.62
N SER A 50 -6.08 -1.83 -16.59
CA SER A 50 -5.68 -0.72 -17.46
C SER A 50 -5.78 0.62 -16.74
N GLY A 51 -4.96 1.58 -17.18
CA GLY A 51 -4.95 2.96 -16.69
C GLY A 51 -3.92 3.24 -15.59
N GLY A 52 -3.98 4.46 -15.06
CA GLY A 52 -3.23 4.87 -13.88
C GLY A 52 -4.01 4.53 -12.61
N ARG A 53 -3.28 4.18 -11.54
CA ARG A 53 -3.86 3.89 -10.23
C ARG A 53 -3.43 4.91 -9.18
N SER A 54 -4.19 4.95 -8.09
CA SER A 54 -3.91 5.84 -6.97
C SER A 54 -3.85 5.10 -5.63
N LEU A 55 -2.81 5.38 -4.84
CA LEU A 55 -2.66 4.88 -3.48
C LEU A 55 -2.19 6.04 -2.59
N VAL A 56 -3.07 6.56 -1.72
CA VAL A 56 -2.75 7.68 -0.81
C VAL A 56 -2.16 8.90 -1.54
N GLY A 57 -2.72 9.21 -2.71
CA GLY A 57 -2.25 10.32 -3.56
C GLY A 57 -0.88 10.08 -4.21
N ILE A 58 -0.39 8.84 -4.20
CA ILE A 58 0.63 8.35 -5.14
C ILE A 58 -0.13 7.97 -6.41
N PHE A 59 0.24 8.54 -7.55
CA PHE A 59 -0.39 8.27 -8.84
C PHE A 59 0.67 7.73 -9.80
N GLY A 60 0.34 6.69 -10.57
CA GLY A 60 1.31 6.11 -11.50
C GLY A 60 0.77 4.94 -12.29
N ASP A 61 1.68 4.27 -12.99
CA ASP A 61 1.39 3.03 -13.71
C ASP A 61 0.82 1.98 -12.73
N TRP A 62 -0.23 1.30 -13.18
CA TRP A 62 -0.95 0.35 -12.32
C TRP A 62 -0.02 -0.73 -11.76
N ARG A 63 1.02 -1.18 -12.49
CA ARG A 63 1.94 -2.23 -12.02
C ARG A 63 2.75 -1.77 -10.82
N GLN A 64 3.24 -0.53 -10.87
CA GLN A 64 4.05 0.05 -9.78
C GLN A 64 3.21 0.25 -8.52
N ILE A 65 2.00 0.79 -8.67
CA ILE A 65 1.10 1.01 -7.55
C ILE A 65 0.65 -0.32 -6.94
N ASP A 66 0.39 -1.34 -7.77
CA ASP A 66 0.00 -2.67 -7.30
C ASP A 66 1.11 -3.38 -6.55
N ALA A 67 2.36 -3.27 -7.02
CA ALA A 67 3.52 -3.78 -6.31
C ALA A 67 3.63 -3.16 -4.91
N ILE A 68 3.55 -1.83 -4.80
CA ILE A 68 3.58 -1.14 -3.51
C ILE A 68 2.41 -1.58 -2.61
N ALA A 69 1.19 -1.65 -3.15
CA ALA A 69 0.03 -2.08 -2.37
C ALA A 69 0.16 -3.52 -1.86
N GLN A 70 0.72 -4.41 -2.67
CA GLN A 70 0.96 -5.80 -2.32
C GLN A 70 2.03 -5.93 -1.24
N ASP A 71 3.15 -5.22 -1.36
CA ASP A 71 4.22 -5.24 -0.36
C ASP A 71 3.73 -4.71 0.99
N VAL A 72 2.94 -3.64 0.98
CA VAL A 72 2.34 -3.09 2.21
C VAL A 72 1.33 -4.07 2.80
N LEU A 73 0.54 -4.76 1.96
CA LEU A 73 -0.38 -5.80 2.41
C LEU A 73 0.37 -6.97 3.07
N GLU A 74 1.44 -7.47 2.48
CA GLU A 74 2.28 -8.53 3.05
C GLU A 74 2.86 -8.12 4.41
N HIS A 75 3.35 -6.88 4.53
CA HIS A 75 3.78 -6.34 5.82
C HIS A 75 2.64 -6.38 6.87
N PHE A 76 1.44 -5.92 6.50
CA PHE A 76 0.31 -5.92 7.45
C PHE A 76 -0.22 -7.31 7.79
N LYS A 77 -0.08 -8.32 6.92
CA LYS A 77 -0.38 -9.72 7.25
C LYS A 77 0.50 -10.21 8.40
N VAL A 78 1.77 -9.81 8.43
CA VAL A 78 2.71 -10.19 9.50
C VAL A 78 2.52 -9.31 10.74
N ALA A 79 2.40 -7.99 10.55
CA ALA A 79 2.43 -7.04 11.65
C ALA A 79 1.08 -6.86 12.38
N ASN A 80 -0.04 -6.95 11.67
CA ASN A 80 -1.39 -6.66 12.20
C ASN A 80 -2.52 -7.19 11.30
N VAL A 81 -2.60 -8.52 11.15
CA VAL A 81 -3.60 -9.17 10.29
C VAL A 81 -5.04 -8.86 10.73
N GLU A 82 -5.31 -8.78 12.03
CA GLU A 82 -6.64 -8.51 12.58
C GLU A 82 -7.13 -7.11 12.21
N GLY A 83 -6.24 -6.11 12.32
CA GLY A 83 -6.53 -4.75 11.89
C GLY A 83 -6.85 -4.69 10.40
N MET A 84 -6.07 -5.38 9.57
CA MET A 84 -6.31 -5.42 8.13
C MET A 84 -7.65 -6.10 7.79
N ARG A 85 -7.95 -7.25 8.41
CA ARG A 85 -9.22 -7.95 8.24
C ARG A 85 -10.41 -7.07 8.63
N ARG A 86 -10.30 -6.33 9.75
CA ARG A 86 -11.35 -5.42 10.21
C ARG A 86 -11.60 -4.29 9.21
N GLU A 87 -10.54 -3.64 8.71
CA GLU A 87 -10.70 -2.55 7.73
C GLU A 87 -11.20 -3.07 6.37
N ALA A 88 -10.77 -4.25 5.93
CA ALA A 88 -11.25 -4.91 4.72
C ALA A 88 -12.76 -5.22 4.80
N ARG A 89 -13.23 -5.82 5.90
CA ARG A 89 -14.65 -6.15 6.10
C ARG A 89 -15.56 -4.92 6.06
N LYS A 90 -15.11 -3.76 6.57
CA LYS A 90 -15.86 -2.50 6.48
C LYS A 90 -16.14 -2.07 5.04
N LEU A 91 -15.33 -2.52 4.09
CA LEU A 91 -15.44 -2.19 2.68
C LEU A 91 -16.08 -3.30 1.85
N GLY A 92 -16.62 -4.34 2.51
CA GLY A 92 -17.26 -5.47 1.82
C GLY A 92 -16.27 -6.46 1.22
N LEU A 93 -14.98 -6.40 1.58
CA LEU A 93 -13.99 -7.38 1.17
C LEU A 93 -14.01 -8.61 2.10
N GLU A 94 -13.81 -9.79 1.52
CA GLU A 94 -13.57 -11.04 2.24
C GLU A 94 -12.08 -11.40 2.24
N PRO A 95 -11.32 -11.03 3.29
CA PRO A 95 -9.89 -11.37 3.38
C PRO A 95 -9.72 -12.89 3.57
N LYS A 96 -8.99 -13.53 2.65
CA LYS A 96 -8.70 -14.99 2.65
C LYS A 96 -7.37 -15.38 3.32
N PHE A 97 -6.70 -14.41 3.94
CA PHE A 97 -5.42 -14.56 4.61
C PHE A 97 -5.59 -14.39 6.11
#